data_AF-B0D4X9-F1
#
_entry.id   AF-B0D4X9-F1
#
_cell.length_a   1.000
_cell.length_b   1.000
_cell.length_c   1.000
_cell.angle_alpha   90.00
_cell.angle_beta   90.00
_cell.angle_gamma   90.00
#
_symmetry.space_group_name_H-M   'P 1'
#
loop_
_entity.id
_entity.type
_entity.pdbx_description
1 polymer ?
#
loop_
_entity_poly.entity_id
_entity_poly.type
_entity_poly.pdbx_seq_one_letter_code
_entity_poly.pdbx_strand_id
1 'polypeptide(L)'
;LLSFIAFILCCIPFRLHLRAGRTYLVLPITWIGLSCLIAFINSIIWNGNIINWAPIWCDISTRLMNGAVVAIPSTSFCITRHLYLISHASHAAFTGREKRNQRIFDLTVGIGVPILHIILQYVVQSHRFDIYEDVGCLTDYSIVPFTFPIIYGIASLVGFVSVIYGVLTVRTLRRRRRRLKDLLQHPSGDPNVNSNHYIRLICLAAVNIVAEFVLTLYIFLLIVPSWNTDWIHSWKSWADTHRGFSHVGQFPVSVWRSWHRCAIAIDSARWICISCAFSFFCLFGFTKECMDQYRSVFMWLRTKTGFLPASQPD
;
A
#
# COMPACT_ATOMS: atom_id res chain seq x y z
N LEU A 1 -10.53 11.70 10.86
CA LEU A 1 -10.08 12.89 10.08
C LEU A 1 -8.84 12.62 9.22
N LEU A 2 -7.69 12.21 9.79
CA LEU A 2 -6.46 11.98 9.02
C LEU A 2 -6.64 10.97 7.86
N SER A 3 -7.38 9.87 8.09
CA SER A 3 -7.68 8.90 7.02
C SER A 3 -8.47 9.50 5.86
N PHE A 4 -9.34 10.49 6.13
CA PHE A 4 -10.05 11.20 5.06
C PHE A 4 -9.12 12.10 4.26
N ILE A 5 -8.25 12.86 4.93
CA ILE A 5 -7.23 13.68 4.26
C ILE A 5 -6.31 12.80 3.41
N ALA A 6 -5.84 11.68 3.96
CA ALA A 6 -5.05 10.69 3.25
C ALA A 6 -5.76 10.14 2.00
N PHE A 7 -7.05 9.82 2.10
CA PHE A 7 -7.86 9.41 0.95
C PHE A 7 -7.92 10.49 -0.15
N ILE A 8 -8.19 11.75 0.22
CA ILE A 8 -8.22 12.86 -0.74
C ILE A 8 -6.85 13.03 -1.41
N LEU A 9 -5.75 12.94 -0.66
CA LEU A 9 -4.40 13.01 -1.20
C LEU A 9 -4.11 11.87 -2.19
N CYS A 10 -4.65 10.67 -1.98
CA CYS A 10 -4.57 9.58 -2.96
C CYS A 10 -5.39 9.86 -4.23
N CYS A 11 -6.58 10.48 -4.11
CA CYS A 11 -7.43 10.78 -5.26
C CYS A 11 -6.82 11.79 -6.24
N ILE A 12 -5.96 12.70 -5.77
CA ILE A 12 -5.33 13.74 -6.58
C ILE A 12 -4.46 13.14 -7.72
N PRO A 13 -3.41 12.35 -7.45
CA PRO A 13 -2.57 11.73 -8.49
C PRO A 13 -3.25 10.55 -9.18
N PHE A 14 -4.34 10.00 -8.64
CA PHE A 14 -5.04 8.86 -9.21
C PHE A 14 -5.46 9.07 -10.66
N ARG A 15 -6.16 10.19 -10.95
CA ARG A 15 -6.68 10.48 -12.29
C ARG A 15 -5.56 10.65 -13.32
N LEU A 16 -4.44 11.26 -12.90
CA LEU A 16 -3.25 11.45 -13.72
C LEU A 16 -2.67 10.11 -14.15
N HIS A 17 -2.36 9.25 -13.19
CA HIS A 17 -1.70 7.98 -13.46
C HIS A 17 -2.61 7.00 -14.20
N LEU A 18 -3.93 7.09 -13.97
CA LEU A 18 -4.92 6.33 -14.72
C LEU A 18 -4.94 6.74 -16.20
N ARG A 19 -4.99 8.06 -16.50
CA ARG A 19 -4.90 8.56 -17.88
C ARG A 19 -3.58 8.22 -18.55
N ALA A 20 -2.48 8.23 -17.79
CA ALA A 20 -1.16 7.83 -18.28
C ALA A 20 -1.00 6.30 -18.45
N GLY A 21 -2.00 5.50 -18.05
CA GLY A 21 -1.98 4.04 -18.16
C GLY A 21 -0.89 3.36 -17.32
N ARG A 22 -0.43 4.00 -16.24
CA ARG A 22 0.65 3.52 -15.35
C ARG A 22 0.10 2.61 -14.26
N THR A 23 -0.16 1.35 -14.60
CA THR A 23 -0.77 0.37 -13.70
C THR A 23 -0.03 0.19 -12.37
N TYR A 24 1.30 0.14 -12.41
CA TYR A 24 2.14 0.06 -11.20
C TYR A 24 1.96 1.21 -10.20
N LEU A 25 1.42 2.38 -10.60
CA LEU A 25 1.06 3.47 -9.69
C LEU A 25 -0.43 3.51 -9.37
N VAL A 26 -1.29 3.14 -10.33
CA VAL A 26 -2.74 3.13 -10.13
C VAL A 26 -3.14 2.14 -9.05
N LEU A 27 -2.61 0.91 -9.10
CA LEU A 27 -2.97 -0.15 -8.14
C LEU A 27 -2.65 0.20 -6.67
N PRO A 28 -1.42 0.65 -6.31
CA PRO A 28 -1.14 1.02 -4.92
C PRO A 28 -2.01 2.19 -4.45
N ILE A 29 -2.25 3.20 -5.30
CA ILE A 29 -3.13 4.33 -4.96
C ILE A 29 -4.54 3.85 -4.66
N THR A 30 -5.08 2.95 -5.48
CA THR A 30 -6.43 2.40 -5.28
C THR A 30 -6.52 1.67 -3.94
N TRP A 31 -5.58 0.75 -3.66
CA TRP A 31 -5.61 -0.03 -2.41
C TRP A 31 -5.43 0.85 -1.18
N ILE A 32 -4.42 1.72 -1.17
CA ILE A 32 -4.16 2.63 -0.05
C ILE A 32 -5.34 3.59 0.16
N GLY A 33 -5.88 4.14 -0.92
CA GLY A 33 -7.05 5.02 -0.90
C GLY A 33 -8.28 4.32 -0.34
N LEU A 34 -8.59 3.10 -0.82
CA LEU A 34 -9.71 2.30 -0.30
C LEU A 34 -9.54 1.98 1.18
N SER A 35 -8.34 1.58 1.63
CA SER A 35 -8.07 1.35 3.06
C SER A 35 -8.29 2.61 3.90
N CYS A 36 -7.86 3.77 3.42
CA CYS A 36 -8.06 5.05 4.10
C CYS A 36 -9.56 5.44 4.15
N LEU A 37 -10.30 5.20 3.07
CA LEU A 37 -11.74 5.44 3.01
C LEU A 37 -12.50 4.53 3.98
N ILE A 38 -12.15 3.24 4.03
CA ILE A 38 -12.75 2.28 4.95
C ILE A 38 -12.48 2.70 6.39
N ALA A 39 -11.23 3.04 6.73
CA ALA A 39 -10.86 3.50 8.06
C ALA A 39 -11.62 4.77 8.47
N PHE A 40 -11.86 5.68 7.53
CA PHE A 40 -12.66 6.88 7.76
C PHE A 40 -14.13 6.55 8.04
N ILE A 41 -14.77 5.75 7.18
CA ILE A 41 -16.18 5.36 7.35
C ILE A 41 -16.37 4.61 8.67
N ASN A 42 -15.48 3.66 8.99
CA ASN A 42 -15.53 2.93 10.24
C ASN A 42 -15.43 3.85 11.46
N SER A 43 -14.55 4.86 11.41
CA SER A 43 -14.40 5.82 12.51
C SER A 43 -15.63 6.72 12.72
N ILE A 44 -16.50 6.85 11.73
CA ILE A 44 -17.76 7.59 11.87
C ILE A 44 -18.84 6.67 12.46
N ILE A 45 -19.00 5.47 11.90
CA ILE A 45 -20.11 4.56 12.26
C ILE A 45 -19.93 4.02 13.70
N TRP A 46 -18.71 3.65 14.08
CA TRP A 46 -18.41 3.01 15.38
C TRP A 46 -17.80 3.96 16.42
N ASN A 47 -18.04 5.26 16.28
CA ASN A 47 -17.63 6.24 17.28
C ASN A 47 -18.44 6.04 18.59
N GLY A 48 -17.77 5.63 19.67
CA GLY A 48 -18.37 5.41 20.99
C GLY A 48 -19.45 4.33 21.04
N ASN A 49 -19.43 3.37 20.10
CA ASN A 49 -20.39 2.28 20.08
C ASN A 49 -19.86 1.00 19.41
N ILE A 50 -20.47 -0.14 19.75
CA ILE A 50 -20.14 -1.49 19.24
C ILE A 50 -21.30 -2.16 18.50
N ILE A 51 -22.36 -1.41 18.20
CA ILE A 51 -23.58 -1.95 17.61
C ILE A 51 -23.31 -2.29 16.13
N ASN A 52 -23.85 -3.41 15.67
CA ASN A 52 -23.76 -3.83 14.28
C ASN A 52 -24.77 -3.09 13.40
N TRP A 53 -24.55 -1.79 13.16
CA TRP A 53 -25.42 -0.94 12.34
C TRP A 53 -25.43 -1.32 10.85
N ALA A 54 -24.30 -1.81 10.34
CA ALA A 54 -24.10 -2.02 8.91
C ALA A 54 -23.39 -3.38 8.62
N PRO A 55 -24.09 -4.52 8.77
CA PRO A 55 -23.47 -5.83 8.62
C PRO A 55 -22.89 -6.08 7.21
N ILE A 56 -23.60 -5.65 6.16
CA ILE A 56 -23.14 -5.78 4.77
C ILE A 56 -21.87 -4.97 4.53
N TRP A 57 -21.78 -3.77 5.12
CA TRP A 57 -20.56 -2.97 5.05
C TRP A 57 -19.39 -3.71 5.69
N CYS A 58 -19.59 -4.32 6.85
CA CYS A 58 -18.55 -5.08 7.56
C CYS A 58 -18.07 -6.30 6.78
N ASP A 59 -18.96 -7.03 6.11
CA ASP A 59 -18.55 -8.15 5.24
C ASP A 59 -17.64 -7.67 4.11
N ILE A 60 -17.90 -6.51 3.52
CA ILE A 60 -17.11 -5.96 2.42
C ILE A 60 -15.81 -5.35 2.94
N SER A 61 -15.90 -4.51 3.97
CA SER A 61 -14.79 -3.72 4.48
C SER A 61 -13.69 -4.59 5.06
N THR A 62 -14.06 -5.66 5.77
CA THR A 62 -13.10 -6.58 6.36
C THR A 62 -12.32 -7.34 5.27
N ARG A 63 -12.99 -7.85 4.24
CA ARG A 63 -12.34 -8.53 3.11
C ARG A 63 -11.37 -7.61 2.36
N LEU A 64 -11.80 -6.38 2.09
CA LEU A 64 -10.95 -5.39 1.44
C LEU A 64 -9.74 -5.02 2.29
N MET A 65 -9.92 -4.83 3.60
CA MET A 65 -8.82 -4.48 4.51
C MET A 65 -7.80 -5.61 4.62
N ASN A 66 -8.26 -6.87 4.67
CA ASN A 66 -7.35 -8.01 4.69
C ASN A 66 -6.62 -8.18 3.36
N GLY A 67 -7.31 -8.01 2.24
CA GLY A 67 -6.66 -7.97 0.92
C GLY A 67 -5.59 -6.89 0.85
N ALA A 68 -5.82 -5.72 1.46
CA ALA A 68 -4.86 -4.62 1.50
C ALA A 68 -3.55 -4.99 2.22
N VAL A 69 -3.58 -5.87 3.22
CA VAL A 69 -2.38 -6.36 3.93
C VAL A 69 -1.37 -6.97 2.95
N VAL A 70 -1.85 -7.68 1.94
CA VAL A 70 -1.00 -8.27 0.89
C VAL A 70 -0.89 -7.36 -0.34
N ALA A 71 -1.93 -6.58 -0.66
CA ALA A 71 -1.93 -5.73 -1.84
C ALA A 71 -0.93 -4.58 -1.75
N ILE A 72 -0.77 -3.96 -0.59
CA ILE A 72 0.19 -2.86 -0.40
C ILE A 72 1.63 -3.32 -0.68
N PRO A 73 2.16 -4.38 -0.04
CA PRO A 73 3.50 -4.89 -0.39
C PRO A 73 3.58 -5.42 -1.82
N SER A 74 2.51 -6.04 -2.35
CA SER A 74 2.50 -6.54 -3.73
C SER A 74 2.56 -5.45 -4.79
N THR A 75 1.86 -4.35 -4.57
CA THR A 75 1.90 -3.20 -5.47
C THR A 75 3.17 -2.37 -5.29
N SER A 76 3.71 -2.30 -4.08
CA SER A 76 5.06 -1.78 -3.80
C SER A 76 6.14 -2.56 -4.58
N PHE A 77 6.04 -3.88 -4.60
CA PHE A 77 6.90 -4.71 -5.46
C PHE A 77 6.78 -4.37 -6.95
N CYS A 78 5.56 -4.14 -7.45
CA CYS A 78 5.37 -3.71 -8.85
C CYS A 78 6.09 -2.39 -9.16
N ILE A 79 6.07 -1.42 -8.23
CA ILE A 79 6.85 -0.17 -8.35
C ILE A 79 8.34 -0.49 -8.44
N THR A 80 8.87 -1.27 -7.50
CA THR A 80 10.31 -1.59 -7.45
C THR A 80 10.77 -2.38 -8.66
N ARG A 81 9.95 -3.31 -9.16
CA ARG A 81 10.20 -4.02 -10.42
C ARG A 81 10.20 -3.07 -11.60
N HIS A 82 9.28 -2.11 -11.67
CA HIS A 82 9.28 -1.11 -12.74
C HIS A 82 10.56 -0.26 -12.71
N LEU A 83 11.01 0.16 -11.52
CA LEU A 83 12.29 0.86 -11.34
C LEU A 83 13.49 0.00 -11.78
N TYR A 84 13.47 -1.29 -11.44
CA TYR A 84 14.47 -2.25 -11.88
C TYR A 84 14.55 -2.33 -13.40
N LEU A 85 13.41 -2.47 -14.08
CA LEU A 85 13.35 -2.55 -15.54
C LEU A 85 13.86 -1.27 -16.20
N ILE A 86 13.47 -0.09 -15.71
CA ILE A 86 14.00 1.19 -16.21
C ILE A 86 15.52 1.27 -15.98
N SER A 87 16.00 0.81 -14.83
CA SER A 87 17.43 0.81 -14.52
C SER A 87 18.25 -0.11 -15.41
N HIS A 88 17.63 -1.09 -16.07
CA HIS A 88 18.28 -2.04 -16.98
C HIS A 88 18.04 -1.73 -18.46
N ALA A 89 16.96 -1.05 -18.82
CA ALA A 89 16.71 -0.61 -20.19
C ALA A 89 17.79 0.40 -20.65
N SER A 90 18.40 0.19 -21.81
CA SER A 90 19.37 1.12 -22.42
C SER A 90 18.63 2.13 -23.29
N HIS A 91 18.16 3.26 -22.73
CA HIS A 91 17.55 4.43 -23.41
C HIS A 91 16.43 4.21 -24.45
N ALA A 92 16.21 3.00 -24.97
CA ALA A 92 15.14 2.63 -25.87
C ALA A 92 13.84 2.56 -25.07
N ALA A 93 12.81 3.20 -25.60
CA ALA A 93 11.47 3.10 -25.06
C ALA A 93 10.99 1.65 -25.11
N PHE A 94 10.31 1.19 -24.06
CA PHE A 94 9.68 -0.14 -24.04
C PHE A 94 8.77 -0.32 -25.26
N THR A 95 8.89 -1.47 -25.90
CA THR A 95 8.02 -1.91 -26.99
C THR A 95 6.56 -2.06 -26.49
N GLY A 96 5.59 -2.03 -27.42
CA GLY A 96 4.18 -2.23 -27.07
C GLY A 96 3.91 -3.57 -26.37
N ARG A 97 4.63 -4.64 -26.78
CA ARG A 97 4.54 -5.97 -26.15
C ARG A 97 5.07 -5.96 -24.72
N GLU A 98 6.21 -5.30 -24.47
CA GLU A 98 6.77 -5.18 -23.12
C GLU A 98 5.84 -4.40 -22.19
N LYS A 99 5.26 -3.28 -22.67
CA LYS A 99 4.27 -2.52 -21.89
C LYS A 99 3.03 -3.36 -21.55
N ARG A 100 2.53 -4.15 -22.50
CA ARG A 100 1.40 -5.07 -22.25
C ARG A 100 1.75 -6.14 -21.22
N ASN A 101 2.92 -6.76 -21.34
CA ASN A 101 3.37 -7.79 -20.41
C ASN A 101 3.58 -7.22 -18.99
N GLN A 102 4.12 -6.00 -18.89
CA GLN A 102 4.23 -5.29 -17.61
C GLN A 102 2.85 -5.05 -17.00
N ARG A 103 1.89 -4.56 -17.79
CA ARG A 103 0.51 -4.35 -17.32
C ARG A 103 -0.14 -5.63 -16.80
N ILE A 104 -0.02 -6.74 -17.54
CA ILE A 104 -0.57 -8.03 -17.12
C ILE A 104 0.07 -8.47 -15.81
N PHE A 105 1.40 -8.37 -15.71
CA PHE A 105 2.11 -8.70 -14.48
C PHE A 105 1.64 -7.84 -13.29
N ASP A 106 1.54 -6.53 -13.47
CA ASP A 106 1.09 -5.60 -12.44
C ASP A 106 -0.31 -5.96 -11.95
N LEU A 107 -1.24 -6.29 -12.86
CA LEU A 107 -2.61 -6.68 -12.51
C LEU A 107 -2.65 -8.03 -11.79
N THR A 108 -1.91 -9.03 -12.28
CA THR A 108 -1.84 -10.36 -11.64
C THR A 108 -1.30 -10.27 -10.22
N VAL A 109 -0.23 -9.50 -10.01
CA VAL A 109 0.39 -9.36 -8.69
C VAL A 109 -0.40 -8.39 -7.78
N GLY A 110 -0.84 -7.25 -8.31
CA GLY A 110 -1.50 -6.21 -7.52
C GLY A 110 -3.00 -6.44 -7.27
N ILE A 111 -3.65 -7.36 -7.98
CA ILE A 111 -5.08 -7.72 -7.79
C ILE A 111 -5.24 -9.22 -7.57
N GLY A 112 -4.60 -10.06 -8.41
CA GLY A 112 -4.75 -11.51 -8.33
C GLY A 112 -4.24 -12.09 -7.00
N VAL A 113 -3.06 -11.67 -6.53
CA VAL A 113 -2.51 -12.13 -5.24
C VAL A 113 -3.38 -11.72 -4.05
N PRO A 114 -3.86 -10.46 -3.93
CA PRO A 114 -4.83 -10.07 -2.90
C PRO A 114 -6.14 -10.87 -2.95
N ILE A 115 -6.70 -11.14 -4.13
CA ILE A 115 -7.92 -11.95 -4.25
C ILE A 115 -7.67 -13.37 -3.75
N LEU A 116 -6.55 -13.98 -4.15
CA LEU A 116 -6.17 -15.31 -3.67
C LEU A 116 -6.00 -15.33 -2.15
N HIS A 117 -5.38 -14.29 -1.58
CA HIS A 117 -5.23 -14.16 -0.13
C HIS A 117 -6.57 -14.06 0.60
N ILE A 118 -7.51 -13.25 0.10
CA ILE A 118 -8.86 -13.14 0.66
C ILE A 118 -9.56 -14.50 0.71
N ILE A 119 -9.41 -15.32 -0.35
CA ILE A 119 -9.96 -16.68 -0.42
C ILE A 119 -9.29 -17.58 0.61
N LEU A 120 -7.95 -17.58 0.68
CA LEU A 120 -7.18 -18.41 1.60
C LEU A 120 -7.44 -18.05 3.07
N GLN A 121 -7.67 -16.77 3.39
CA GLN A 121 -7.94 -16.35 4.76
C GLN A 121 -9.20 -17.01 5.32
N TYR A 122 -10.18 -17.33 4.47
CA TYR A 122 -11.43 -17.93 4.92
C TYR A 122 -11.18 -19.26 5.64
N VAL A 123 -10.13 -19.99 5.25
CA VAL A 123 -9.74 -21.27 5.88
C VAL A 123 -9.43 -21.12 7.37
N VAL A 124 -8.86 -19.97 7.77
CA VAL A 124 -8.41 -19.71 9.16
C VAL A 124 -9.34 -18.77 9.91
N GLN A 125 -10.41 -18.31 9.27
CA GLN A 125 -11.36 -17.42 9.88
C GLN A 125 -12.29 -18.18 10.85
N SER A 126 -12.33 -17.75 12.10
CA SER A 126 -13.16 -18.32 13.17
C SER A 126 -14.65 -17.98 13.00
N HIS A 127 -14.95 -16.69 12.88
CA HIS A 127 -16.32 -16.19 12.73
C HIS A 127 -16.37 -14.96 11.82
N ARG A 128 -17.58 -14.46 11.55
CA ARG A 128 -17.88 -13.53 10.46
C ARG A 128 -17.00 -12.28 10.50
N PHE A 129 -16.99 -11.57 11.63
CA PHE A 129 -16.13 -10.43 11.92
C PHE A 129 -16.35 -9.98 13.37
N ASP A 130 -15.46 -9.12 13.85
CA ASP A 130 -15.57 -8.42 15.12
C ASP A 130 -15.77 -6.92 14.93
N ILE A 131 -16.45 -6.31 15.88
CA ILE A 131 -16.62 -4.87 15.99
C ILE A 131 -15.82 -4.38 17.19
N TYR A 132 -14.83 -3.56 16.91
CA TYR A 132 -14.03 -2.88 17.93
C TYR A 132 -14.50 -1.42 18.04
N GLU A 133 -14.88 -1.00 19.24
CA GLU A 133 -15.29 0.39 19.50
C GLU A 133 -14.22 1.39 19.03
N ASP A 134 -14.62 2.47 18.37
CA ASP A 134 -13.79 3.51 17.73
C ASP A 134 -12.91 3.06 16.55
N VAL A 135 -12.95 1.77 16.21
CA VAL A 135 -12.16 1.15 15.13
C VAL A 135 -13.03 0.63 14.00
N GLY A 136 -14.15 0.01 14.34
CA GLY A 136 -15.09 -0.65 13.42
C GLY A 136 -14.79 -2.11 13.18
N CYS A 137 -15.16 -2.60 12.00
CA CYS A 137 -15.17 -4.02 11.70
C CYS A 137 -13.80 -4.58 11.28
N LEU A 138 -13.37 -5.66 11.94
CA LEU A 138 -12.14 -6.41 11.68
C LEU A 138 -12.42 -7.92 11.58
N THR A 139 -11.53 -8.67 10.93
CA THR A 139 -11.65 -10.13 10.87
C THR A 139 -10.92 -10.77 12.04
N ASP A 140 -11.55 -11.77 12.66
CA ASP A 140 -10.90 -12.64 13.63
C ASP A 140 -10.39 -13.93 12.98
N TYR A 141 -9.31 -14.47 13.53
CA TYR A 141 -8.66 -15.67 13.03
C TYR A 141 -8.47 -16.67 14.16
N SER A 142 -8.69 -17.95 13.84
CA SER A 142 -8.27 -19.03 14.72
C SER A 142 -6.75 -19.03 14.90
N ILE A 143 -6.29 -19.11 16.14
CA ILE A 143 -4.85 -19.10 16.46
C ILE A 143 -4.31 -20.53 16.31
N VAL A 144 -4.08 -20.94 15.06
CA VAL A 144 -3.49 -22.24 14.68
C VAL A 144 -2.18 -22.03 13.90
N PRO A 145 -1.24 -23.00 13.87
CA PRO A 145 0.09 -22.79 13.30
C PRO A 145 0.11 -22.28 11.86
N PHE A 146 -0.86 -22.68 11.02
CA PHE A 146 -0.93 -22.26 9.62
C PHE A 146 -1.63 -20.90 9.40
N THR A 147 -2.23 -20.29 10.43
CA THR A 147 -2.78 -18.93 10.34
C THR A 147 -1.69 -17.92 10.01
N PHE A 148 -0.55 -17.98 10.69
CA PHE A 148 0.55 -17.05 10.48
C PHE A 148 1.10 -17.04 9.05
N PRO A 149 1.45 -18.20 8.43
CA PRO A 149 1.92 -18.21 7.05
C PRO A 149 0.82 -17.82 6.04
N ILE A 150 -0.46 -18.13 6.29
CA ILE A 150 -1.56 -17.72 5.39
C ILE A 150 -1.75 -16.20 5.44
N ILE A 151 -1.82 -15.61 6.63
CA ILE A 151 -2.14 -14.19 6.80
C ILE A 151 -0.93 -13.31 6.47
N TYR A 152 0.27 -13.68 6.93
CA TYR A 152 1.46 -12.82 6.85
C TYR A 152 2.56 -13.35 5.92
N GLY A 153 2.53 -14.63 5.57
CA GLY A 153 3.60 -15.27 4.78
C GLY A 153 3.67 -14.73 3.36
N ILE A 154 2.53 -14.52 2.69
CA ILE A 154 2.51 -13.96 1.32
C ILE A 154 3.07 -12.54 1.30
N ALA A 155 2.61 -11.67 2.22
CA ALA A 155 3.12 -10.30 2.33
C ALA A 155 4.64 -10.27 2.60
N SER A 156 5.11 -11.11 3.53
CA SER A 156 6.54 -11.22 3.88
C SER A 156 7.39 -11.71 2.71
N LEU A 157 6.92 -12.72 1.98
CA LEU A 157 7.62 -13.26 0.81
C LEU A 157 7.75 -12.20 -0.29
N VAL A 158 6.66 -11.50 -0.60
CA VAL A 158 6.66 -10.45 -1.62
C VAL A 158 7.53 -9.27 -1.20
N GLY A 159 7.46 -8.85 0.07
CA GLY A 159 8.33 -7.82 0.63
C GLY A 159 9.82 -8.20 0.52
N PHE A 160 10.18 -9.45 0.84
CA PHE A 160 11.56 -9.94 0.71
C PHE A 160 12.06 -9.89 -0.74
N VAL A 161 11.26 -10.38 -1.69
CA VAL A 161 11.60 -10.33 -3.13
C VAL A 161 11.75 -8.88 -3.60
N SER A 162 10.88 -7.99 -3.14
CA SER A 162 10.93 -6.57 -3.49
C SER A 162 12.18 -5.87 -2.96
N VAL A 163 12.62 -6.17 -1.73
CA VAL A 163 13.90 -5.69 -1.19
C VAL A 163 15.07 -6.13 -2.05
N ILE A 164 15.10 -7.39 -2.52
CA ILE A 164 16.15 -7.88 -3.44
C ILE A 164 16.18 -7.04 -4.73
N TYR A 165 15.03 -6.87 -5.38
CA TYR A 165 14.92 -6.05 -6.60
C TYR A 165 15.33 -4.59 -6.36
N GLY A 166 14.97 -4.04 -5.20
CA GLY A 166 15.36 -2.69 -4.79
C GLY A 166 16.87 -2.55 -4.68
N VAL A 167 17.54 -3.49 -4.00
CA VAL A 167 19.00 -3.49 -3.86
C VAL A 167 19.68 -3.61 -5.22
N LEU A 168 19.18 -4.48 -6.11
CA LEU A 168 19.70 -4.61 -7.47
C LEU A 168 19.53 -3.31 -8.26
N THR A 169 18.36 -2.67 -8.17
CA THR A 169 18.06 -1.39 -8.82
C THR A 169 19.03 -0.30 -8.36
N VAL A 170 19.21 -0.14 -7.05
CA VAL A 170 20.16 0.84 -6.48
C VAL A 170 21.58 0.56 -6.95
N ARG A 171 22.02 -0.70 -6.98
CA ARG A 171 23.35 -1.08 -7.47
C ARG A 171 23.54 -0.72 -8.95
N THR A 172 22.57 -1.07 -9.79
CA THR A 172 22.63 -0.79 -11.24
C THR A 172 22.62 0.72 -11.51
N LEU A 173 21.73 1.49 -10.88
CA LEU A 173 21.68 2.95 -11.05
C LEU A 173 22.96 3.63 -10.55
N ARG A 174 23.54 3.19 -9.42
CA ARG A 174 24.82 3.70 -8.92
C ARG A 174 25.96 3.42 -9.89
N ARG A 175 26.04 2.21 -10.46
CA ARG A 175 27.05 1.85 -11.47
C ARG A 175 26.90 2.70 -12.74
N ARG A 176 25.69 2.87 -13.25
CA ARG A 176 25.41 3.72 -14.44
C ARG A 176 25.78 5.17 -14.20
N ARG A 177 25.41 5.71 -13.03
CA ARG A 177 25.76 7.09 -12.64
C ARG A 177 27.26 7.32 -12.59
N ARG A 178 28.04 6.36 -12.04
CA ARG A 178 29.51 6.43 -12.03
C ARG A 178 30.08 6.44 -13.44
N ARG A 179 29.69 5.48 -14.29
CA ARG A 179 30.13 5.43 -15.70
C ARG A 179 29.81 6.70 -16.47
N LEU A 180 28.62 7.26 -16.28
CA LEU A 180 28.24 8.53 -16.92
C LEU A 180 29.11 9.69 -16.41
N LYS A 181 29.41 9.73 -15.11
CA LYS A 181 30.30 10.74 -14.53
C LYS A 181 31.72 10.62 -15.08
N ASP A 182 32.20 9.40 -15.32
CA ASP A 182 33.54 9.15 -15.89
C ASP A 182 33.61 9.59 -17.37
N LEU A 183 32.55 9.34 -18.16
CA LEU A 183 32.48 9.76 -19.57
C LEU A 183 32.32 11.28 -19.76
N LEU A 184 31.60 11.95 -18.85
CA LEU A 184 31.38 13.41 -18.88
C LEU A 184 32.60 14.22 -18.40
N GLN A 185 33.72 13.58 -18.06
CA GLN A 185 35.00 14.28 -17.85
C GLN A 185 35.58 14.83 -19.17
N HIS A 186 34.99 14.50 -20.33
CA HIS A 186 35.24 15.16 -21.61
C HIS A 186 34.12 16.17 -21.96
N PRO A 187 34.44 17.42 -22.36
CA PRO A 187 33.52 18.55 -22.26
C PRO A 187 32.65 18.69 -23.52
N SER A 188 31.40 18.23 -23.50
CA SER A 188 30.45 18.53 -24.59
C SER A 188 28.96 18.49 -24.24
N GLY A 189 28.56 18.24 -22.99
CA GLY A 189 27.14 18.10 -22.65
C GLY A 189 26.81 18.48 -21.21
N ASP A 190 25.62 19.05 -21.02
CA ASP A 190 25.13 19.60 -19.75
C ASP A 190 24.99 18.51 -18.66
N PRO A 191 25.93 18.43 -17.70
CA PRO A 191 26.06 17.28 -16.79
C PRO A 191 24.98 17.24 -15.70
N ASN A 192 24.26 18.36 -15.50
CA ASN A 192 23.32 18.53 -14.39
C ASN A 192 21.97 17.85 -14.61
N VAL A 193 21.47 17.77 -15.85
CA VAL A 193 20.12 17.28 -16.15
C VAL A 193 19.99 15.77 -15.94
N ASN A 194 21.02 14.99 -16.28
CA ASN A 194 21.00 13.52 -16.14
C ASN A 194 21.27 13.04 -14.71
N SER A 195 22.08 13.76 -13.92
CA SER A 195 22.46 13.33 -12.56
C SER A 195 21.27 13.34 -11.59
N ASN A 196 20.40 14.36 -11.67
CA ASN A 196 19.24 14.51 -10.79
C ASN A 196 18.19 13.40 -10.99
N HIS A 197 18.02 12.93 -12.22
CA HIS A 197 17.12 11.81 -12.52
C HIS A 197 17.55 10.52 -11.83
N TYR A 198 18.84 10.15 -11.94
CA TYR A 198 19.38 8.95 -11.28
C TYR A 198 19.31 9.05 -9.75
N ILE A 199 19.61 10.22 -9.17
CA ILE A 199 19.49 10.43 -7.72
C ILE A 199 18.05 10.18 -7.26
N ARG A 200 17.07 10.76 -7.95
CA ARG A 200 15.66 10.59 -7.60
C ARG A 200 15.22 9.13 -7.66
N LEU A 201 15.61 8.38 -8.69
CA LEU A 201 15.30 6.95 -8.79
C LEU A 201 15.97 6.12 -7.69
N ILE A 202 17.21 6.44 -7.33
CA ILE A 202 17.94 5.79 -6.21
C ILE A 202 17.24 6.07 -4.88
N CYS A 203 16.85 7.32 -4.61
CA CYS A 203 16.12 7.70 -3.41
C CYS A 203 14.78 6.97 -3.32
N LEU A 204 14.02 6.91 -4.42
CA LEU A 204 12.75 6.21 -4.46
C LEU A 204 12.90 4.71 -4.16
N ALA A 205 13.89 4.05 -4.78
CA ALA A 205 14.18 2.64 -4.51
C ALA A 205 14.66 2.42 -3.06
N ALA A 206 15.49 3.31 -2.52
CA ALA A 206 15.97 3.22 -1.13
C ALA A 206 14.84 3.39 -0.11
N VAL A 207 13.93 4.34 -0.31
CA VAL A 207 12.75 4.52 0.56
C VAL A 207 11.87 3.27 0.54
N ASN A 208 11.67 2.68 -0.64
CA ASN A 208 10.87 1.45 -0.76
C ASN A 208 11.49 0.28 0.01
N ILE A 209 12.81 0.08 -0.12
CA ILE A 209 13.54 -0.97 0.61
C ILE A 209 13.39 -0.79 2.12
N VAL A 210 13.59 0.43 2.62
CA VAL A 210 13.49 0.71 4.06
C VAL A 210 12.07 0.48 4.54
N ALA A 211 11.05 0.96 3.82
CA ALA A 211 9.66 0.78 4.19
C ALA A 211 9.26 -0.70 4.27
N GLU A 212 9.63 -1.51 3.27
CA GLU A 212 9.32 -2.94 3.25
C GLU A 212 10.10 -3.73 4.30
N PHE A 213 11.37 -3.40 4.50
CA PHE A 213 12.17 -4.05 5.55
C PHE A 213 11.59 -3.77 6.94
N VAL A 214 11.25 -2.51 7.23
CA VAL A 214 10.63 -2.13 8.51
C VAL A 214 9.28 -2.82 8.69
N LEU A 215 8.44 -2.87 7.66
CA LEU A 215 7.14 -3.56 7.72
C LEU A 215 7.31 -5.06 7.96
N THR A 216 8.23 -5.71 7.24
CA THR A 216 8.47 -7.16 7.39
C THR A 216 9.05 -7.48 8.76
N LEU A 217 9.98 -6.67 9.25
CA LEU A 217 10.53 -6.80 10.60
C LEU A 217 9.44 -6.60 11.66
N TYR A 218 8.58 -5.61 11.49
CA TYR A 218 7.45 -5.37 12.39
C TYR A 218 6.51 -6.58 12.47
N ILE A 219 6.11 -7.12 11.32
CA ILE A 219 5.27 -8.33 11.23
C ILE A 219 5.97 -9.51 11.93
N PHE A 220 7.26 -9.72 11.68
CA PHE A 220 8.04 -10.76 12.33
C PHE A 220 8.05 -10.61 13.86
N LEU A 221 8.27 -9.39 14.36
CA LEU A 221 8.29 -9.07 15.79
C LEU A 221 6.92 -9.24 16.46
N LEU A 222 5.82 -9.05 15.73
CA LEU A 222 4.47 -9.36 16.23
C LEU A 222 4.22 -10.88 16.30
N ILE A 223 4.68 -11.61 15.29
CA ILE A 223 4.38 -13.04 15.15
C ILE A 223 5.20 -13.88 16.13
N VAL A 224 6.52 -13.70 16.20
CA VAL A 224 7.44 -14.58 16.97
C VAL A 224 7.02 -14.76 18.43
N PRO A 225 6.64 -13.72 19.19
CA PRO A 225 6.19 -13.88 20.57
C PRO A 225 4.88 -14.65 20.73
N SER A 226 4.12 -14.87 19.65
CA SER A 226 2.91 -15.69 19.66
C SER A 226 3.24 -17.19 19.59
N TRP A 227 4.40 -17.57 19.05
CA TRP A 227 4.84 -18.98 18.94
C TRP A 227 5.19 -19.62 20.28
N ASN A 228 5.59 -18.83 21.26
CA ASN A 228 5.98 -19.30 22.59
C ASN A 228 4.84 -19.24 23.61
N THR A 229 3.58 -19.20 23.15
CA THR A 229 2.42 -19.10 24.04
C THR A 229 1.54 -20.33 23.92
N ASP A 230 0.99 -20.79 25.04
CA ASP A 230 -0.01 -21.87 25.12
C ASP A 230 -1.32 -21.56 24.37
N TRP A 231 -1.40 -20.39 23.74
CA TRP A 231 -2.54 -19.84 23.03
C TRP A 231 -2.61 -20.34 21.58
N ILE A 232 -1.51 -20.92 21.05
CA ILE A 232 -1.57 -21.63 19.77
C ILE A 232 -2.13 -23.01 20.01
N HIS A 233 -3.29 -23.29 19.42
CA HIS A 233 -3.95 -24.59 19.54
C HIS A 233 -3.77 -25.40 18.26
N SER A 234 -3.78 -26.73 18.39
CA SER A 234 -3.80 -27.62 17.23
C SER A 234 -5.11 -27.47 16.48
N TRP A 235 -5.03 -27.35 15.15
CA TRP A 235 -6.22 -27.31 14.31
C TRP A 235 -6.96 -28.65 14.35
N LYS A 236 -8.25 -28.62 14.69
CA LYS A 236 -9.07 -29.83 14.85
C LYS A 236 -9.76 -30.23 13.55
N SER A 237 -10.62 -29.36 13.02
CA SER A 237 -11.36 -29.62 11.77
C SER A 237 -11.97 -28.33 11.21
N TRP A 238 -12.37 -28.37 9.94
CA TRP A 238 -13.09 -27.27 9.29
C TRP A 238 -14.38 -26.89 10.03
N ALA A 239 -15.14 -27.91 10.46
CA ALA A 239 -16.41 -27.73 11.17
C ALA A 239 -16.22 -27.12 12.57
N ASP A 240 -15.06 -27.36 13.21
CA ASP A 240 -14.73 -26.75 14.49
C ASP A 240 -14.33 -25.28 14.33
N THR A 241 -13.48 -24.96 13.34
CA THR A 241 -13.08 -23.59 13.02
C THR A 241 -14.28 -22.70 12.65
N HIS A 242 -15.23 -23.21 11.87
CA HIS A 242 -16.40 -22.46 11.42
C HIS A 242 -17.65 -22.67 12.27
N ARG A 243 -17.50 -23.20 13.50
CA ARG A 243 -18.65 -23.43 14.38
C ARG A 243 -19.26 -22.09 14.78
N GLY A 244 -20.54 -21.89 14.46
CA GLY A 244 -21.22 -20.63 14.77
C GLY A 244 -20.68 -19.44 13.98
N PHE A 245 -20.24 -19.66 12.73
CA PHE A 245 -19.58 -18.65 11.89
C PHE A 245 -20.33 -17.30 11.80
N SER A 246 -21.67 -17.29 11.90
CA SER A 246 -22.48 -16.08 11.87
C SER A 246 -22.31 -15.14 13.08
N HIS A 247 -21.60 -15.58 14.12
CA HIS A 247 -21.30 -14.80 15.30
C HIS A 247 -20.51 -13.52 14.97
N VAL A 248 -20.84 -12.44 15.68
CA VAL A 248 -20.16 -11.14 15.58
C VAL A 248 -19.70 -10.74 16.98
N GLY A 249 -18.40 -10.73 17.21
CA GLY A 249 -17.85 -10.25 18.48
C GLY A 249 -17.97 -8.73 18.57
N GLN A 250 -18.20 -8.22 19.78
CA GLN A 250 -18.36 -6.80 20.04
C GLN A 250 -17.50 -6.44 21.24
N PHE A 251 -16.47 -5.64 21.02
CA PHE A 251 -15.45 -5.34 22.01
C PHE A 251 -15.41 -3.84 22.31
N PRO A 252 -15.82 -3.41 23.52
CA PRO A 252 -15.70 -2.02 23.94
C PRO A 252 -14.24 -1.65 24.18
N VAL A 253 -13.94 -0.34 24.16
CA VAL A 253 -12.57 0.20 24.32
C VAL A 253 -11.90 -0.32 25.58
N SER A 254 -12.63 -0.46 26.68
CA SER A 254 -12.11 -0.97 27.96
C SER A 254 -11.58 -2.40 27.86
N VAL A 255 -12.15 -3.23 26.98
CA VAL A 255 -11.76 -4.63 26.81
C VAL A 255 -10.61 -4.73 25.82
N TRP A 256 -10.76 -4.27 24.58
CA TRP A 256 -9.74 -4.53 23.56
C TRP A 256 -8.43 -3.77 23.82
N ARG A 257 -8.48 -2.61 24.48
CA ARG A 257 -7.26 -1.90 24.90
C ARG A 257 -6.53 -2.57 26.06
N SER A 258 -7.22 -3.38 26.87
CA SER A 258 -6.56 -4.15 27.94
C SER A 258 -5.60 -5.21 27.36
N TRP A 259 -5.91 -5.71 26.15
CA TRP A 259 -5.08 -6.66 25.42
C TRP A 259 -3.97 -5.94 24.65
N HIS A 260 -2.85 -5.69 25.33
CA HIS A 260 -1.76 -4.84 24.83
C HIS A 260 -1.28 -5.21 23.41
N ARG A 261 -1.13 -6.51 23.10
CA ARG A 261 -0.72 -6.97 21.76
C ARG A 261 -1.77 -6.67 20.69
N CYS A 262 -3.05 -6.90 21.01
CA CYS A 262 -4.17 -6.61 20.12
C CYS A 262 -4.26 -5.11 19.85
N ALA A 263 -4.19 -4.29 20.90
CA ALA A 263 -4.21 -2.83 20.78
C ALA A 263 -3.08 -2.31 19.88
N ILE A 264 -1.84 -2.78 20.09
CA ILE A 264 -0.68 -2.41 19.26
C ILE A 264 -0.92 -2.80 17.78
N ALA A 265 -1.44 -3.99 17.51
CA ALA A 265 -1.68 -4.46 16.15
C ALA A 265 -2.81 -3.69 15.44
N ILE A 266 -3.90 -3.38 16.16
CA ILE A 266 -5.02 -2.60 15.63
C ILE A 266 -4.59 -1.17 15.35
N ASP A 267 -3.95 -0.51 16.32
CA ASP A 267 -3.51 0.87 16.15
C ASP A 267 -2.44 1.00 15.07
N SER A 268 -1.47 0.08 15.01
CA SER A 268 -0.44 0.11 13.98
C SER A 268 -1.03 -0.06 12.58
N ALA A 269 -1.99 -0.98 12.38
CA ALA A 269 -2.62 -1.19 11.08
C ALA A 269 -3.29 0.09 10.56
N ARG A 270 -3.96 0.83 11.45
CA ARG A 270 -4.58 2.12 11.14
C ARG A 270 -3.52 3.15 10.72
N TRP A 271 -2.45 3.28 11.50
CA TRP A 271 -1.39 4.25 11.23
C TRP A 271 -0.54 3.91 10.01
N ILE A 272 -0.30 2.63 9.73
CA ILE A 272 0.43 2.17 8.55
C ILE A 272 -0.30 2.59 7.28
N CYS A 273 -1.62 2.38 7.19
CA CYS A 273 -2.40 2.77 6.01
C CYS A 273 -2.30 4.28 5.73
N ILE A 274 -2.46 5.09 6.77
CA ILE A 274 -2.35 6.55 6.69
C ILE A 274 -0.92 6.96 6.26
N SER A 275 0.09 6.35 6.88
CA SER A 275 1.50 6.63 6.58
C SER A 275 1.87 6.26 5.14
N CYS A 276 1.35 5.14 4.62
CA CYS A 276 1.51 4.74 3.23
C CYS A 276 0.92 5.77 2.27
N ALA A 277 -0.26 6.32 2.57
CA ALA A 277 -0.90 7.35 1.75
C ALA A 277 -0.07 8.63 1.67
N PHE A 278 0.37 9.15 2.82
CA PHE A 278 1.24 10.32 2.87
C PHE A 278 2.58 10.06 2.18
N SER A 279 3.20 8.91 2.41
CA SER A 279 4.46 8.54 1.77
C SER A 279 4.31 8.48 0.25
N PHE A 280 3.23 7.86 -0.24
CA PHE A 280 2.95 7.78 -1.67
C PHE A 280 2.79 9.18 -2.27
N PHE A 281 2.00 10.05 -1.63
CA PHE A 281 1.82 11.42 -2.09
C PHE A 281 3.13 12.23 -2.03
N CYS A 282 3.97 12.05 -1.02
CA CYS A 282 5.27 12.73 -0.97
C CYS A 282 6.21 12.28 -2.10
N LEU A 283 6.20 10.99 -2.48
CA LEU A 283 7.08 10.45 -3.52
C LEU A 283 6.58 10.73 -4.94
N PHE A 284 5.26 10.71 -5.15
CA PHE A 284 4.64 10.77 -6.48
C PHE A 284 3.70 11.96 -6.69
N GLY A 285 3.36 12.71 -5.64
CA GLY A 285 2.49 13.89 -5.73
C GLY A 285 3.22 15.17 -6.17
N PHE A 286 4.54 15.26 -5.96
CA PHE A 286 5.35 16.45 -6.29
C PHE A 286 6.18 16.31 -7.57
N THR A 287 5.83 15.36 -8.44
CA THR A 287 6.53 15.22 -9.71
C THR A 287 6.19 16.38 -10.64
N LYS A 288 7.09 16.76 -11.55
CA LYS A 288 6.86 17.87 -12.50
C LYS A 288 5.52 17.72 -13.24
N GLU A 289 5.21 16.49 -13.68
CA GLU A 289 3.95 16.15 -14.33
C GLU A 289 2.71 16.41 -13.44
N CYS A 290 2.80 16.08 -12.15
CA CYS A 290 1.73 16.38 -11.19
C CYS A 290 1.61 17.89 -10.96
N MET A 291 2.72 18.60 -10.80
CA MET A 291 2.74 20.05 -10.58
C MET A 291 2.17 20.82 -11.77
N ASP A 292 2.45 20.38 -13.00
CA ASP A 292 1.91 20.98 -14.22
C ASP A 292 0.38 20.80 -14.29
N GLN A 293 -0.14 19.66 -13.81
CA GLN A 293 -1.58 19.47 -13.67
C GLN A 293 -2.20 20.29 -12.55
N TYR A 294 -1.54 20.44 -11.41
CA TYR A 294 -2.05 21.31 -10.34
C TYR A 294 -2.13 22.76 -10.83
N ARG A 295 -1.13 23.21 -11.60
CA ARG A 295 -1.16 24.51 -12.27
C ARG A 295 -2.31 24.62 -13.27
N SER A 296 -2.56 23.61 -14.10
CA SER A 296 -3.64 23.67 -15.08
C SER A 296 -5.03 23.69 -14.42
N VAL A 297 -5.25 22.90 -13.37
CA VAL A 297 -6.48 22.93 -12.58
C VAL A 297 -6.63 24.27 -11.86
N PHE A 298 -5.56 24.80 -11.28
CA PHE A 298 -5.57 26.12 -10.66
C PHE A 298 -5.91 27.23 -11.66
N MET A 299 -5.31 27.20 -12.86
CA MET A 299 -5.63 28.16 -13.93
C MET A 299 -7.07 28.02 -14.43
N TRP A 300 -7.59 26.79 -14.51
CA TRP A 300 -8.98 26.53 -14.86
C TRP A 300 -9.95 27.07 -13.79
N LEU A 301 -9.66 26.83 -12.51
CA LEU A 301 -10.43 27.41 -11.41
C LEU A 301 -10.36 28.94 -11.44
N ARG A 302 -9.17 29.50 -11.62
CA ARG A 302 -8.95 30.95 -11.74
C ARG A 302 -9.77 31.59 -12.85
N THR A 303 -9.83 30.96 -14.02
CA THR A 303 -10.61 31.46 -15.17
C THR A 303 -12.11 31.31 -14.98
N LYS A 304 -12.57 30.32 -14.19
CA LYS A 304 -13.99 30.11 -13.88
C LYS A 304 -14.51 30.95 -12.71
N THR A 305 -13.68 31.26 -11.71
CA THR A 305 -14.09 31.99 -10.51
C THR A 305 -13.82 33.50 -10.58
N GLY A 306 -13.19 33.99 -11.64
CA GLY A 306 -13.01 35.43 -11.90
C GLY A 306 -12.16 36.17 -10.85
N PHE A 307 -11.39 35.45 -10.03
CA PHE A 307 -10.88 35.98 -8.77
C PHE A 307 -9.80 37.08 -8.88
N LEU A 308 -9.17 37.29 -10.05
CA LEU A 308 -8.29 38.44 -10.35
C LEU A 308 -8.20 38.68 -11.88
N PRO A 309 -8.06 39.94 -12.35
CA PRO A 309 -8.04 40.27 -13.77
C PRO A 309 -6.81 39.67 -14.46
N ALA A 310 -7.00 39.23 -15.71
CA ALA A 310 -5.90 38.81 -16.56
C ALA A 310 -4.90 39.97 -16.68
N SER A 311 -3.65 39.74 -16.29
CA SER A 311 -2.55 40.65 -16.59
C SER A 311 -2.53 40.88 -18.11
N GLN A 312 -2.82 42.12 -18.53
CA GLN A 312 -2.61 42.53 -19.91
C GLN A 312 -1.12 42.37 -20.24
N PRO A 313 -0.77 41.74 -21.36
CA PRO A 313 0.60 41.78 -21.86
C PRO A 313 0.88 43.18 -22.43
N ASP A 314 1.91 43.83 -21.90
CA ASP A 314 2.67 44.88 -22.61
C ASP A 314 3.64 44.20 -23.61
#